data_AF-A0A7T8KA35-F1
#
_entry.id   AF-A0A7T8KA35-F1
#
_cell.length_a   1.000
_cell.length_b   1.000
_cell.length_c   1.000
_cell.angle_alpha   90.00
_cell.angle_beta   90.00
_cell.angle_gamma   90.00
#
_symmetry.space_group_name_H-M   'P 1'
#
loop_
_entity.id
_entity.type
_entity.pdbx_description
1 polymer ?
#
loop_
_entity_poly.entity_id
_entity_poly.type
_entity_poly.pdbx_seq_one_letter_code
_entity_poly.pdbx_strand_id
1 'polypeptide(L)'
;GLALYDEARCFWYYWWDRKSHGFALIIIFTIMFICSLPFVRKSGHFQVFYFTHLMYWAYFFLLILHAPEFWKWVIVPLTIYVLERLYRGFSTMIGQGKSHIVEGIVLPSRVTRLDIHRPPNFRFNSGDWVFIRIPNIATYEWHPFTISSAPERSDIFTLHIRGIGQWTNRLYNFFEERKQEINAESRRQSMK
;
A
#
# COMPACT_ATOMS: atom_id res chain seq x y z
N GLY A 1 -28.53 -49.53 14.97
CA GLY A 1 -28.48 -48.51 16.03
C GLY A 1 -27.25 -47.64 15.88
N LEU A 2 -26.07 -48.17 16.23
CA LEU A 2 -24.79 -47.42 16.22
C LEU A 2 -24.31 -46.99 14.82
N ALA A 3 -24.40 -47.85 13.80
CA ALA A 3 -23.95 -47.51 12.43
C ALA A 3 -24.77 -46.36 11.79
N LEU A 4 -26.10 -46.37 11.94
CA LEU A 4 -26.97 -45.27 11.48
C LEU A 4 -26.71 -43.96 12.25
N TYR A 5 -26.32 -44.06 13.52
CA TYR A 5 -26.00 -42.91 14.35
C TYR A 5 -24.63 -42.31 14.02
N ASP A 6 -23.64 -43.14 13.69
CA ASP A 6 -22.33 -42.68 13.20
C ASP A 6 -22.41 -42.11 11.78
N GLU A 7 -23.21 -42.69 10.87
CA GLU A 7 -23.44 -42.10 9.55
C GLU A 7 -24.18 -40.76 9.63
N ALA A 8 -25.19 -40.66 10.49
CA ALA A 8 -25.87 -39.39 10.74
C ALA A 8 -24.91 -38.35 11.33
N ARG A 9 -24.06 -38.72 12.31
CA ARG A 9 -23.03 -37.83 12.85
C ARG A 9 -22.03 -37.39 11.79
N CYS A 10 -21.52 -38.32 10.98
CA CYS A 10 -20.62 -38.00 9.87
C CYS A 10 -21.29 -37.05 8.88
N PHE A 11 -22.56 -37.29 8.51
CA PHE A 11 -23.34 -36.41 7.65
C PHE A 11 -23.52 -35.01 8.26
N TRP A 12 -23.97 -34.90 9.51
CA TRP A 12 -24.14 -33.62 10.19
C TRP A 12 -22.81 -32.89 10.38
N TYR A 13 -21.71 -33.61 10.67
CA TYR A 13 -20.38 -33.03 10.82
C TYR A 13 -19.83 -32.53 9.47
N TYR A 14 -19.94 -33.33 8.40
CA TYR A 14 -19.54 -32.90 7.05
C TYR A 14 -20.39 -31.75 6.52
N TRP A 15 -21.69 -31.77 6.83
CA TRP A 15 -22.64 -30.75 6.40
C TRP A 15 -22.46 -29.44 7.19
N TRP A 16 -22.22 -29.52 8.50
CA TRP A 16 -21.91 -28.37 9.37
C TRP A 16 -20.53 -27.76 9.04
N ASP A 17 -19.51 -28.60 8.88
CA ASP A 17 -18.14 -28.17 8.59
C ASP A 17 -18.00 -27.52 7.20
N ARG A 18 -18.59 -28.09 6.13
CA ARG A 18 -18.54 -27.43 4.82
C ARG A 18 -19.35 -26.13 4.74
N LYS A 19 -20.46 -26.02 5.47
CA LYS A 19 -21.32 -24.81 5.49
C LYS A 19 -20.70 -23.69 6.34
N SER A 20 -20.03 -24.02 7.44
CA SER A 20 -19.40 -23.02 8.34
C SER A 20 -18.33 -22.19 7.62
N HIS A 21 -17.48 -22.83 6.80
CA HIS A 21 -16.50 -22.16 5.95
C HIS A 21 -17.16 -21.18 4.97
N GLY A 22 -18.32 -21.53 4.41
CA GLY A 22 -19.08 -20.66 3.51
C GLY A 22 -19.58 -19.38 4.19
N PHE A 23 -20.16 -19.49 5.38
CA PHE A 23 -20.58 -18.32 6.16
C PHE A 23 -19.39 -17.44 6.57
N ALA A 24 -18.27 -18.04 6.99
CA ALA A 24 -17.06 -17.32 7.31
C ALA A 24 -16.52 -16.53 6.10
N LEU A 25 -16.50 -17.15 4.91
CA LEU A 25 -16.09 -16.49 3.66
C LEU A 25 -16.97 -15.27 3.33
N ILE A 26 -18.30 -15.39 3.49
CA ILE A 26 -19.23 -14.26 3.25
C ILE A 26 -18.97 -13.12 4.23
N ILE A 27 -18.76 -13.42 5.51
CA ILE A 27 -18.48 -12.40 6.54
C ILE A 27 -17.16 -11.67 6.22
N ILE A 28 -16.09 -12.42 5.95
CA ILE A 28 -14.78 -11.85 5.61
C ILE A 28 -14.88 -10.97 4.36
N PHE A 29 -15.54 -11.48 3.30
CA PHE A 29 -15.74 -10.74 2.07
C PHE A 29 -16.54 -9.45 2.30
N THR A 30 -17.61 -9.52 3.10
CA THR A 30 -18.44 -8.35 3.42
C THR A 30 -17.65 -7.28 4.15
N ILE A 31 -16.84 -7.66 5.15
CA ILE A 31 -15.95 -6.73 5.86
C ILE A 31 -14.95 -6.09 4.89
N MET A 32 -14.26 -6.92 4.10
CA MET A 32 -13.30 -6.44 3.09
C MET A 32 -13.97 -5.48 2.10
N PHE A 33 -15.16 -5.81 1.61
CA PHE A 33 -15.90 -5.01 0.63
C PHE A 33 -16.28 -3.63 1.20
N ILE A 34 -16.93 -3.60 2.38
CA ILE A 34 -17.35 -2.35 3.02
C ILE A 34 -16.13 -1.46 3.30
N CYS A 35 -15.05 -2.03 3.85
CA CYS A 35 -13.83 -1.27 4.14
C CYS A 35 -13.06 -0.83 2.90
N SER A 36 -13.31 -1.44 1.73
CA SER A 36 -12.71 -1.05 0.45
C SER A 36 -13.45 0.09 -0.26
N LEU A 37 -14.68 0.42 0.18
CA LEU A 37 -15.46 1.48 -0.42
C LEU A 37 -14.75 2.85 -0.30
N PRO A 38 -14.95 3.76 -1.27
CA PRO A 38 -14.33 5.09 -1.25
C PRO A 38 -14.60 5.85 0.04
N PHE A 39 -15.76 5.63 0.67
CA PHE A 39 -16.12 6.23 1.94
C PHE A 39 -15.09 5.92 3.04
N VAL A 40 -14.72 4.64 3.22
CA VAL A 40 -13.75 4.23 4.24
C VAL A 40 -12.32 4.53 3.79
N ARG A 41 -11.97 4.18 2.55
CA ARG A 41 -10.60 4.35 2.04
C ARG A 41 -10.16 5.81 1.94
N LYS A 42 -11.09 6.75 1.72
CA LYS A 42 -10.84 8.20 1.70
C LYS A 42 -11.29 8.90 2.98
N SER A 43 -11.57 8.18 4.07
CA SER A 43 -11.98 8.76 5.37
C SER A 43 -10.82 9.37 6.17
N GLY A 44 -9.57 9.14 5.74
CA GLY A 44 -8.37 9.50 6.49
C GLY A 44 -7.72 8.30 7.20
N HIS A 45 -8.47 7.21 7.42
CA HIS A 45 -8.00 6.01 8.11
C HIS A 45 -7.61 4.89 7.14
N PHE A 46 -6.65 5.16 6.25
CA PHE A 46 -6.20 4.18 5.25
C PHE A 46 -5.72 2.86 5.87
N GLN A 47 -5.23 2.88 7.11
CA GLN A 47 -4.82 1.68 7.84
C GLN A 47 -5.97 0.67 8.02
N VAL A 48 -7.20 1.15 8.26
CA VAL A 48 -8.38 0.27 8.39
C VAL A 48 -8.63 -0.48 7.09
N PHE A 49 -8.60 0.24 5.97
CA PHE A 49 -8.66 -0.38 4.65
C PHE A 49 -7.52 -1.40 4.49
N TYR A 50 -6.27 -1.01 4.74
CA TYR A 50 -5.10 -1.88 4.54
C TYR A 50 -5.18 -3.19 5.34
N PHE A 51 -5.46 -3.12 6.65
CA PHE A 51 -5.49 -4.31 7.51
C PHE A 51 -6.68 -5.21 7.23
N THR A 52 -7.88 -4.64 7.01
CA THR A 52 -9.06 -5.44 6.65
C THR A 52 -8.88 -6.10 5.29
N HIS A 53 -8.26 -5.40 4.32
CA HIS A 53 -7.99 -5.98 3.02
C HIS A 53 -6.99 -7.14 3.10
N LEU A 54 -6.01 -7.09 4.00
CA LEU A 54 -5.03 -8.18 4.21
C LEU A 54 -5.68 -9.51 4.64
N MET A 55 -6.93 -9.48 5.11
CA MET A 55 -7.73 -10.68 5.35
C MET A 55 -7.94 -11.55 4.11
N TYR A 56 -7.57 -11.08 2.90
CA TYR A 56 -7.55 -11.92 1.69
C TYR A 56 -6.74 -13.20 1.89
N TRP A 57 -5.68 -13.20 2.70
CA TRP A 57 -4.92 -14.42 2.99
C TRP A 57 -5.77 -15.48 3.68
N ALA A 58 -6.51 -15.07 4.72
CA ALA A 58 -7.47 -15.94 5.41
C ALA A 58 -8.60 -16.36 4.47
N TYR A 59 -9.10 -15.44 3.63
CA TYR A 59 -10.14 -15.72 2.64
C TYR A 59 -9.69 -16.81 1.65
N PHE A 60 -8.53 -16.68 1.00
CA PHE A 60 -8.05 -17.67 0.03
C PHE A 60 -7.74 -19.02 0.70
N PHE A 61 -7.21 -19.01 1.92
CA PHE A 61 -7.00 -20.25 2.69
C PHE A 61 -8.33 -20.98 2.95
N LEU A 62 -9.33 -20.27 3.46
CA LEU A 62 -10.67 -20.84 3.70
C LEU A 62 -11.37 -21.25 2.39
N LEU A 63 -11.10 -20.55 1.28
CA LEU A 63 -11.68 -20.87 -0.01
C LEU A 63 -11.17 -22.20 -0.57
N ILE A 64 -9.87 -22.51 -0.37
CA ILE A 64 -9.29 -23.81 -0.73
C ILE A 64 -9.92 -24.95 0.12
N LEU A 65 -10.17 -24.71 1.41
CA LEU A 65 -10.86 -25.68 2.28
C LEU A 65 -12.34 -25.87 1.91
N HIS A 66 -13.03 -24.77 1.57
CA HIS A 66 -14.44 -24.80 1.19
C HIS A 66 -14.67 -25.49 -0.16
N ALA A 67 -13.75 -25.29 -1.12
CA ALA A 67 -13.82 -25.85 -2.46
C ALA A 67 -12.50 -26.59 -2.81
N PRO A 68 -12.42 -27.92 -2.57
CA PRO A 68 -11.20 -28.70 -2.76
C PRO A 68 -10.65 -28.75 -4.19
N GLU A 69 -11.45 -28.39 -5.20
CA GLU A 69 -11.01 -28.32 -6.60
C GLU A 69 -10.51 -26.91 -7.00
N PHE A 70 -10.69 -25.91 -6.13
CA PHE A 70 -10.35 -24.53 -6.42
C PHE A 70 -8.85 -24.29 -6.59
N TRP A 71 -8.00 -25.13 -5.96
CA TRP A 71 -6.54 -24.97 -6.05
C TRP A 71 -6.03 -25.01 -7.49
N LYS A 72 -6.69 -25.76 -8.39
CA LYS A 72 -6.35 -25.87 -9.81
C LYS A 72 -6.39 -24.51 -10.52
N TRP A 73 -7.29 -23.63 -10.09
CA TRP A 73 -7.48 -22.30 -10.67
C TRP A 73 -6.57 -21.25 -10.04
N VAL A 74 -6.21 -21.41 -8.76
CA VAL A 74 -5.44 -20.40 -8.02
C VAL A 74 -3.93 -20.62 -8.10
N ILE A 75 -3.45 -21.84 -8.40
CA ILE A 75 -2.02 -22.17 -8.29
C ILE A 75 -1.14 -21.27 -9.20
N VAL A 76 -1.50 -21.14 -10.48
CA VAL A 76 -0.74 -20.31 -11.44
C VAL A 76 -0.69 -18.83 -11.01
N PRO A 77 -1.83 -18.14 -10.76
CA PRO A 77 -1.79 -16.74 -10.33
C PRO A 77 -1.13 -16.57 -8.96
N LEU A 78 -1.31 -17.51 -8.03
CA LEU A 78 -0.67 -17.46 -6.71
C LEU A 78 0.84 -17.60 -6.81
N THR A 79 1.36 -18.50 -7.65
CA THR A 79 2.80 -18.63 -7.88
C THR A 79 3.38 -17.36 -8.45
N ILE A 80 2.77 -16.77 -9.49
CA ILE A 80 3.23 -15.50 -10.07
C ILE A 80 3.23 -14.39 -9.01
N TYR A 81 2.16 -14.29 -8.23
CA TYR A 81 2.04 -13.30 -7.16
C TYR A 81 3.13 -13.48 -6.09
N VAL A 82 3.34 -14.70 -5.61
CA VAL A 82 4.36 -14.98 -4.57
C VAL A 82 5.76 -14.67 -5.09
N LEU A 83 6.09 -15.05 -6.33
CA LEU A 83 7.39 -14.72 -6.93
C LEU A 83 7.61 -13.21 -7.02
N GLU A 84 6.61 -12.45 -7.44
CA GLU A 84 6.67 -10.99 -7.50
C GLU A 84 6.89 -10.36 -6.12
N ARG A 85 6.16 -10.86 -5.11
CA ARG A 85 6.30 -10.39 -3.72
C ARG A 85 7.65 -10.72 -3.12
N LEU A 86 8.18 -11.93 -3.39
CA LEU A 86 9.51 -12.34 -2.97
C LEU A 86 10.59 -11.48 -3.64
N TYR A 87 10.49 -11.24 -4.94
CA TYR A 87 11.40 -10.35 -5.66
C TYR A 87 11.41 -8.94 -5.06
N ARG A 88 10.24 -8.31 -4.87
CA ARG A 88 10.15 -6.98 -4.24
C ARG A 88 10.65 -6.97 -2.80
N GLY A 89 10.32 -8.00 -2.03
CA GLY A 89 10.77 -8.15 -0.65
C GLY A 89 12.29 -8.25 -0.56
N PHE A 90 12.89 -9.08 -1.42
CA PHE A 90 14.33 -9.23 -1.53
C PHE A 90 15.01 -7.92 -1.95
N SER A 91 14.55 -7.28 -3.04
CA SER A 91 15.05 -5.97 -3.48
C SER A 91 14.99 -4.92 -2.37
N THR A 92 13.89 -4.86 -1.61
CA THR A 92 13.75 -3.92 -0.49
C THR A 92 14.72 -4.24 0.66
N MET A 93 14.93 -5.53 0.95
CA MET A 93 15.82 -6.01 2.01
C MET A 93 17.28 -5.67 1.71
N ILE A 94 17.73 -5.85 0.46
CA ILE A 94 19.07 -5.45 0.01
C ILE A 94 19.22 -3.92 -0.17
N GLY A 95 18.19 -3.14 0.18
CA GLY A 95 18.23 -1.68 0.19
C GLY A 95 17.96 -1.02 -1.17
N GLN A 96 17.60 -1.77 -2.21
CA GLN A 96 17.24 -1.19 -3.50
C GLN A 96 15.97 -0.32 -3.37
N GLY A 97 16.03 0.89 -3.92
CA GLY A 97 14.92 1.83 -3.92
C GLY A 97 14.75 2.68 -2.65
N LYS A 98 15.59 2.47 -1.62
CA LYS A 98 15.66 3.43 -0.49
C LYS A 98 16.42 4.67 -0.94
N SER A 99 15.82 5.83 -0.80
CA SER A 99 16.46 7.11 -1.06
C SER A 99 16.06 8.14 0.00
N HIS A 100 16.73 9.28 0.00
CA HIS A 100 16.48 10.41 0.87
C HIS A 100 16.01 11.62 0.07
N ILE A 101 15.15 12.42 0.70
CA ILE A 101 14.67 13.68 0.16
C ILE A 101 15.79 14.70 0.37
N VAL A 102 16.24 15.32 -0.71
CA VAL A 102 17.23 16.40 -0.70
C VAL A 102 16.54 17.71 -0.33
N GLU A 103 15.42 18.00 -1.00
CA GLU A 103 14.69 19.23 -0.78
C GLU A 103 13.19 19.03 -1.04
N GLY A 104 12.35 19.69 -0.23
CA GLY A 104 10.92 19.76 -0.45
C GLY A 104 10.45 21.21 -0.38
N ILE A 105 9.96 21.73 -1.51
CA ILE A 105 9.54 23.12 -1.66
C ILE A 105 8.04 23.17 -1.93
N VAL A 106 7.31 23.95 -1.13
CA VAL A 106 5.92 24.28 -1.42
C VAL A 106 5.84 25.42 -2.43
N LEU A 107 5.11 25.17 -3.52
CA LEU A 107 4.86 26.07 -4.64
C LEU A 107 3.41 26.60 -4.60
N PRO A 108 3.12 27.71 -5.31
CA PRO A 108 1.75 28.17 -5.50
C PRO A 108 0.82 27.07 -6.06
N SER A 109 -0.49 27.25 -5.88
CA SER A 109 -1.52 26.30 -6.34
C SER A 109 -1.49 24.92 -5.66
N ARG A 110 -0.98 24.87 -4.41
CA ARG A 110 -0.85 23.63 -3.60
C ARG A 110 -0.05 22.54 -4.32
N VAL A 111 1.12 22.89 -4.82
CA VAL A 111 2.05 21.91 -5.41
C VAL A 111 3.26 21.79 -4.51
N THR A 112 3.71 20.56 -4.25
CA THR A 112 4.98 20.29 -3.58
C THR A 112 5.97 19.81 -4.61
N ARG A 113 7.07 20.56 -4.80
CA ARG A 113 8.25 20.08 -5.51
C ARG A 113 9.07 19.25 -4.55
N LEU A 114 9.40 18.02 -4.94
CA LEU A 114 10.18 17.10 -4.15
C LEU A 114 11.40 16.66 -4.96
N ASP A 115 12.58 17.02 -4.46
CA ASP A 115 13.88 16.68 -5.03
C ASP A 115 14.44 15.50 -4.22
N ILE A 116 14.61 14.34 -4.87
CA ILE A 116 15.01 13.08 -4.23
C ILE A 116 16.34 12.62 -4.82
N HIS A 117 17.24 12.16 -3.97
CA HIS A 117 18.52 11.60 -4.41
C HIS A 117 18.31 10.40 -5.34
N ARG A 118 19.07 10.31 -6.42
CA ARG A 118 18.97 9.21 -7.37
C ARG A 118 19.59 7.94 -6.77
N PRO A 119 18.83 6.84 -6.58
CA PRO A 119 19.43 5.62 -6.06
C PRO A 119 20.44 5.05 -7.08
N PRO A 120 21.45 4.28 -6.62
CA PRO A 120 22.42 3.66 -7.52
C PRO A 120 21.71 2.76 -8.54
N ASN A 121 22.17 2.81 -9.79
CA ASN A 121 21.60 2.08 -10.92
C ASN A 121 20.15 2.46 -11.30
N PHE A 122 19.62 3.60 -10.80
CA PHE A 122 18.30 4.08 -11.17
C PHE A 122 18.33 4.82 -12.51
N ARG A 123 17.96 4.12 -13.58
CA ARG A 123 17.81 4.66 -14.94
C ARG A 123 16.32 4.90 -15.21
N PHE A 124 16.01 6.06 -15.78
CA PHE A 124 14.65 6.42 -16.19
C PHE A 124 14.73 7.24 -17.49
N ASN A 125 13.67 7.21 -18.27
CA ASN A 125 13.47 8.00 -19.48
C ASN A 125 12.48 9.15 -19.21
N SER A 126 12.50 10.16 -20.08
CA SER A 126 11.54 11.27 -20.01
C SER A 126 10.10 10.76 -20.10
N GLY A 127 9.27 11.15 -19.13
CA GLY A 127 7.88 10.71 -19.02
C GLY A 127 7.66 9.47 -18.15
N ASP A 128 8.73 8.82 -17.68
CA ASP A 128 8.62 7.74 -16.70
C ASP A 128 8.04 8.24 -15.37
N TRP A 129 7.53 7.30 -14.59
CA TRP A 129 6.89 7.55 -13.31
C TRP A 129 7.40 6.57 -12.26
N VAL A 130 7.28 6.97 -11.00
CA VAL A 130 7.76 6.21 -9.84
C VAL A 130 6.66 6.06 -8.81
N PHE A 131 6.65 4.93 -8.11
CA PHE A 131 5.91 4.81 -6.86
C PHE A 131 6.80 5.29 -5.71
N ILE A 132 6.28 6.21 -4.92
CA ILE A 132 6.96 6.67 -3.69
C ILE A 132 6.14 6.30 -2.47
N ARG A 133 6.86 5.99 -1.39
CA ARG A 133 6.33 5.82 -0.05
C ARG A 133 7.20 6.62 0.91
N ILE A 134 6.59 7.56 1.61
CA ILE A 134 7.27 8.43 2.58
C ILE A 134 6.75 8.06 3.97
N PRO A 135 7.52 7.30 4.77
CA PRO A 135 7.05 6.77 6.06
C PRO A 135 6.52 7.84 7.02
N ASN A 136 7.12 9.03 7.01
CA ASN A 136 6.70 10.16 7.85
C ASN A 136 5.31 10.71 7.49
N ILE A 137 4.82 10.47 6.28
CA ILE A 137 3.50 10.92 5.80
C ILE A 137 2.49 9.78 5.84
N ALA A 138 2.89 8.59 5.36
CA ALA A 138 2.08 7.38 5.40
C ALA A 138 2.95 6.12 5.28
N THR A 139 2.83 5.23 6.27
CA THR A 139 3.69 4.05 6.41
C THR A 139 3.43 2.94 5.39
N TYR A 140 2.19 2.80 4.92
CA TYR A 140 1.72 1.68 4.10
C TYR A 140 1.15 2.11 2.74
N GLU A 141 1.30 3.37 2.36
CA GLU A 141 0.75 3.92 1.12
C GLU A 141 1.86 4.16 0.08
N TRP A 142 1.68 3.59 -1.11
CA TRP A 142 2.52 3.85 -2.27
C TRP A 142 1.73 4.66 -3.30
N HIS A 143 2.28 5.78 -3.74
CA HIS A 143 1.62 6.69 -4.68
C HIS A 143 2.45 6.91 -5.94
N PRO A 144 1.85 6.80 -7.14
CA PRO A 144 2.55 7.01 -8.40
C PRO A 144 2.68 8.50 -8.73
N PHE A 145 3.86 8.92 -9.17
CA PHE A 145 4.10 10.27 -9.68
C PHE A 145 5.05 10.24 -10.87
N THR A 146 4.77 11.07 -11.87
CA THR A 146 5.64 11.27 -13.03
C THR A 146 6.90 12.01 -12.63
N ILE A 147 8.05 11.57 -13.14
CA ILE A 147 9.32 12.27 -13.00
C ILE A 147 9.29 13.50 -13.90
N SER A 148 9.50 14.67 -13.30
CA SER A 148 9.46 15.95 -14.00
C SER A 148 10.84 16.51 -14.35
N SER A 149 11.91 15.97 -13.76
CA SER A 149 13.29 16.29 -14.12
C SER A 149 13.76 15.52 -15.36
N ALA A 150 14.67 16.11 -16.11
CA ALA A 150 15.32 15.46 -17.25
C ALA A 150 16.25 14.31 -16.80
N PRO A 151 16.39 13.23 -17.58
CA PRO A 151 17.19 12.06 -17.22
C PRO A 151 18.70 12.34 -17.16
N GLU A 152 19.19 13.40 -17.83
CA GLU A 152 20.59 13.82 -17.83
C GLU A 152 21.06 14.32 -16.46
N ARG A 153 20.14 14.74 -15.58
CA ARG A 153 20.46 15.14 -14.22
C ARG A 153 20.82 13.91 -13.38
N SER A 154 22.10 13.72 -13.09
CA SER A 154 22.62 12.45 -12.60
C SER A 154 22.42 12.21 -11.09
N ASP A 155 22.34 13.26 -10.29
CA ASP A 155 22.37 13.22 -8.82
C ASP A 155 20.99 13.11 -8.19
N ILE A 156 19.99 13.77 -8.78
CA ILE A 156 18.63 13.80 -8.25
C ILE A 156 17.57 13.67 -9.33
N PHE A 157 16.37 13.26 -8.92
CA PHE A 157 15.17 13.39 -9.74
C PHE A 157 14.09 14.18 -8.98
N THR A 158 13.28 14.90 -9.74
CA THR A 158 12.29 15.85 -9.18
C THR A 158 10.87 15.40 -9.50
N LEU A 159 10.00 15.50 -8.51
CA LEU A 159 8.56 15.26 -8.61
C LEU A 159 7.79 16.54 -8.32
N HIS A 160 6.71 16.78 -9.06
CA HIS A 160 5.75 17.86 -8.77
C HIS A 160 4.40 17.24 -8.38
N ILE A 161 4.06 17.37 -7.11
CA ILE A 161 2.92 16.68 -6.50
C ILE A 161 1.85 17.70 -6.13
N ARG A 162 0.68 17.61 -6.77
CA ARG A 162 -0.46 18.50 -6.46
C ARG A 162 -1.28 17.97 -5.29
N GLY A 163 -1.58 18.84 -4.33
CA GLY A 163 -2.40 18.58 -3.14
C GLY A 163 -3.90 18.45 -3.47
N ILE A 164 -4.31 17.31 -4.03
CA ILE A 164 -5.74 17.02 -4.35
C ILE A 164 -6.32 15.98 -3.39
N GLY A 165 -5.57 14.91 -3.10
CA GLY A 165 -5.97 13.83 -2.21
C GLY A 165 -5.51 14.02 -0.77
N GLN A 166 -5.95 13.14 0.12
CA GLN A 166 -5.56 13.20 1.54
C GLN A 166 -4.06 13.06 1.72
N TRP A 167 -3.44 12.05 1.09
CA TRP A 167 -2.00 11.84 1.17
C TRP A 167 -1.19 13.03 0.64
N THR A 168 -1.57 13.55 -0.53
CA THR A 168 -0.88 14.69 -1.16
C THR A 168 -1.06 15.99 -0.37
N ASN A 169 -2.22 16.19 0.28
CA ASN A 169 -2.41 17.33 1.18
C ASN A 169 -1.58 17.18 2.46
N ARG A 170 -1.49 15.99 3.05
CA ARG A 170 -0.59 15.74 4.19
C ARG A 170 0.87 16.02 3.84
N LEU A 171 1.31 15.60 2.65
CA LEU A 171 2.65 15.92 2.15
C LEU A 171 2.87 17.44 2.03
N TYR A 172 1.91 18.16 1.44
CA TYR A 172 1.99 19.61 1.29
C TYR A 172 2.08 20.31 2.65
N ASN A 173 1.17 19.99 3.57
CA ASN A 173 1.14 20.59 4.91
C ASN A 173 2.44 20.31 5.69
N PHE A 174 2.98 19.08 5.60
CA PHE A 174 4.24 18.73 6.26
C PHE A 174 5.41 19.64 5.84
N PHE A 175 5.57 19.91 4.54
CA PHE A 175 6.62 20.81 4.06
C PHE A 175 6.31 22.29 4.30
N GLU A 176 5.03 22.67 4.33
CA GLU A 176 4.60 24.03 4.66
C GLU A 176 4.93 24.37 6.12
N GLU A 177 4.62 23.48 7.05
CA GLU A 177 4.96 23.60 8.48
C GLU A 177 6.47 23.70 8.67
N ARG A 178 7.25 22.80 8.06
CA ARG A 178 8.73 22.85 8.10
C ARG A 178 9.32 24.16 7.58
N LYS A 179 8.76 24.70 6.50
CA LYS A 179 9.19 26.00 5.96
C LYS A 179 8.91 27.14 6.94
N GLN A 180 7.77 27.11 7.63
CA GLN A 180 7.41 28.13 8.63
C GLN A 180 8.34 28.08 9.84
N GLU A 181 8.68 26.88 10.32
CA GLU A 181 9.64 26.68 11.43
C GLU A 181 11.02 27.27 11.10
N ILE A 182 11.59 26.91 9.94
CA ILE A 182 12.90 27.42 9.49
C ILE A 182 12.90 28.96 9.40
N ASN A 183 11.80 29.55 8.87
CA ASN A 183 11.67 30.99 8.77
C ASN A 183 11.58 31.67 10.15
N ALA A 184 10.87 31.05 11.10
CA ALA A 184 10.75 31.57 12.46
C ALA A 184 12.10 31.51 13.20
N GLU A 185 12.86 30.44 13.04
CA GLU A 185 14.21 30.31 13.60
C GLU A 185 15.18 31.35 13.01
N SER A 186 15.16 31.54 11.69
CA SER A 186 15.97 32.55 11.00
C SER A 186 15.69 33.95 11.52
N ARG A 187 14.41 34.30 11.75
CA ARG A 187 14.01 35.59 12.34
C ARG A 187 14.46 35.74 13.79
N ARG A 188 14.43 34.67 14.59
CA ARG A 188 14.91 34.70 15.98
C ARG A 188 16.41 34.92 16.06
N GLN A 189 17.19 34.35 15.13
CA GLN A 189 18.63 34.55 15.05
C GLN A 189 18.99 35.97 14.62
N SER A 190 18.24 36.59 13.71
CA SER A 190 18.52 37.98 13.29
C SER A 190 18.20 39.05 14.35
N MET A 191 17.45 38.70 15.40
CA MET A 191 17.14 39.60 16.53
C MET A 191 18.11 39.45 17.71
N LYS A 192 19.00 38.45 17.68
CA LYS A 192 20.05 38.23 18.67
C LYS A 192 21.35 38.86 18.18
#